data_AF-A0A1L9VF50-F1
#
_entry.id   AF-A0A1L9VF50-F1
#
_cell.length_a   1.000
_cell.length_b   1.000
_cell.length_c   1.000
_cell.angle_alpha   90.00
_cell.angle_beta   90.00
_cell.angle_gamma   90.00
#
_symmetry.space_group_name_H-M   'P 1'
#
loop_
_entity.id
_entity.type
_entity.pdbx_description
1 polymer ?
#
loop_
_entity_poly.entity_id
_entity_poly.type
_entity_poly.pdbx_seq_one_letter_code
_entity_poly.pdbx_strand_id
1 'polypeptide(L)'
;MNIENICFICADMALKRPAKHYHRLRDPKSKKTEECVLCARHFCEAHKSNDELDEHVCEVNHRTYYNNHRSIFGIYPTLQARERQSGVVGL
;
A
#
# COMPACT_ATOMS: atom_id res chain seq x y z
N MET A 1 7.39 6.89 19.23
CA MET A 1 6.10 6.72 18.51
C MET A 1 6.29 5.49 17.65
N ASN A 2 5.66 4.35 17.97
CA ASN A 2 5.74 3.19 17.08
C ASN A 2 5.04 3.57 15.77
N ILE A 3 5.83 3.68 14.71
CA ILE A 3 5.39 3.96 13.33
C ILE A 3 4.87 2.66 12.67
N GLU A 4 4.96 1.54 13.39
CA GLU A 4 4.37 0.27 12.99
C GLU A 4 2.86 0.46 12.87
N ASN A 5 2.30 0.20 11.69
CA ASN A 5 0.87 0.25 11.37
C ASN A 5 0.27 1.65 11.13
N ILE A 6 1.05 2.63 10.68
CA ILE A 6 0.50 3.83 10.05
C ILE A 6 0.38 3.67 8.54
N CYS A 7 -0.69 4.21 7.96
CA CYS A 7 -0.87 4.25 6.51
C CYS A 7 0.31 4.98 5.86
N PHE A 8 1.05 4.28 5.00
CA PHE A 8 2.25 4.83 4.36
C PHE A 8 1.94 6.04 3.47
N ILE A 9 0.74 6.10 2.89
CA ILE A 9 0.29 7.21 2.02
C ILE A 9 -0.05 8.45 2.87
N CYS A 10 -0.72 8.27 4.02
CA CYS A 10 -0.89 9.34 5.00
C CYS A 10 0.45 9.90 5.46
N ALA A 11 1.42 9.01 5.74
CA ALA A 11 2.76 9.41 6.15
C ALA A 11 3.49 10.16 5.04
N ASP A 12 3.50 9.64 3.82
CA ASP A 12 4.12 10.28 2.66
C ASP A 12 3.53 11.67 2.38
N MET A 13 2.20 11.82 2.41
CA MET A 13 1.54 13.12 2.28
C MET A 13 1.95 14.10 3.38
N ALA A 14 2.02 13.63 4.63
CA ALA A 14 2.44 14.45 5.77
C ALA A 14 3.90 14.89 5.67
N LEU A 15 4.79 14.03 5.15
CA LEU A 15 6.19 14.37 4.91
C LEU A 15 6.36 15.36 3.76
N LYS A 16 5.63 15.17 2.65
CA LYS A 16 5.71 16.06 1.48
C LYS A 16 5.12 17.44 1.73
N ARG A 17 4.04 17.55 2.52
CA ARG A 17 3.33 18.81 2.79
C ARG A 17 2.85 18.88 4.26
N PRO A 18 3.76 19.03 5.22
CA PRO A 18 3.43 18.93 6.65
C PRO A 18 2.40 19.96 7.10
N ALA A 19 2.50 21.21 6.62
CA ALA A 19 1.54 22.27 6.96
C ALA A 19 0.08 21.92 6.61
N LYS A 20 -0.14 21.07 5.61
CA LYS A 20 -1.49 20.65 5.17
C LYS A 20 -1.91 19.29 5.70
N HIS A 21 -0.97 18.38 5.93
CA HIS A 21 -1.29 16.96 6.12
C HIS A 21 -0.74 16.34 7.40
N TYR A 22 -0.03 17.08 8.25
CA TYR A 22 0.49 16.55 9.52
C TYR A 22 -0.62 16.00 10.44
N HIS A 23 -1.83 16.57 10.38
CA HIS A 23 -3.00 16.07 11.13
C HIS A 23 -3.34 14.61 10.80
N ARG A 24 -3.04 14.14 9.58
CA ARG A 24 -3.29 12.76 9.15
C ARG A 24 -2.45 11.75 9.94
N LEU A 25 -1.32 12.15 10.52
CA LEU A 25 -0.52 11.26 11.39
C LEU A 25 -1.18 11.01 12.75
N ARG A 26 -2.08 11.90 13.16
CA ARG A 26 -2.80 11.83 14.43
C ARG A 26 -4.22 11.26 14.28
N ASP A 27 -4.74 11.23 13.06
CA ASP A 27 -6.06 10.69 12.76
C ASP A 27 -6.12 9.19 13.11
N PRO A 28 -7.04 8.74 13.99
CA PRO A 28 -7.22 7.33 14.28
C PRO A 28 -7.46 6.46 13.04
N LYS A 29 -8.08 7.01 11.99
CA LYS A 29 -8.30 6.30 10.72
C LYS A 29 -7.00 5.94 10.02
N SER A 30 -5.95 6.76 10.15
CA SER A 30 -4.65 6.47 9.54
C SER A 30 -3.92 5.28 10.19
N LYS A 31 -4.38 4.82 11.37
CA LYS A 31 -3.82 3.69 12.13
C LYS A 31 -4.67 2.43 12.01
N LYS A 32 -5.88 2.53 11.46
CA LYS A 32 -6.71 1.39 11.07
C LYS A 32 -6.26 0.95 9.69
N THR A 33 -5.21 0.14 9.67
CA THR A 33 -4.55 -0.27 8.43
C THR A 33 -4.65 -1.76 8.17
N GLU A 34 -4.61 -2.12 6.91
CA GLU A 34 -4.32 -3.47 6.42
C GLU A 34 -3.03 -3.45 5.58
N GLU A 35 -2.43 -4.63 5.36
CA GLU A 35 -1.21 -4.75 4.58
C GLU A 35 -1.53 -4.96 3.09
N CYS A 36 -0.87 -4.19 2.21
CA CYS A 36 -1.05 -4.34 0.78
C CYS A 36 -0.38 -5.61 0.25
N VAL A 37 -1.14 -6.51 -0.35
CA VAL A 37 -0.61 -7.77 -0.89
C VAL A 37 0.40 -7.58 -2.03
N LEU A 38 0.37 -6.45 -2.73
CA LEU A 38 1.27 -6.15 -3.86
C LEU A 38 2.55 -5.41 -3.47
N CYS A 39 2.64 -4.79 -2.30
CA CYS A 39 3.84 -4.04 -1.89
C CYS A 39 4.21 -4.14 -0.41
N ALA A 40 3.50 -4.96 0.37
CA ALA A 40 3.70 -5.20 1.81
C ALA A 40 3.68 -3.93 2.69
N ARG A 41 3.09 -2.83 2.21
CA ARG A 41 2.94 -1.60 2.98
C ARG A 41 1.56 -1.50 3.59
N HIS A 42 1.50 -0.96 4.81
CA HIS A 42 0.25 -0.73 5.53
C HIS A 42 -0.49 0.48 4.97
N PHE A 43 -1.77 0.33 4.65
CA PHE A 43 -2.63 1.42 4.16
C PHE A 43 -3.98 1.42 4.89
N CYS A 44 -4.62 2.59 5.01
CA CYS A 44 -5.93 2.72 5.63
C CYS A 44 -7.03 2.64 4.57
N GLU A 45 -8.27 2.41 5.01
CA GLU A 45 -9.46 2.31 4.16
C GLU A 45 -9.60 3.45 3.13
N ALA A 46 -9.30 4.70 3.53
CA ALA A 46 -9.35 5.86 2.63
C ALA A 46 -8.35 5.83 1.46
N HIS A 47 -7.35 4.95 1.50
CA HIS A 47 -6.36 4.76 0.45
C HIS A 47 -6.35 3.31 -0.06
N LYS A 48 -7.47 2.61 0.08
CA LYS A 48 -7.71 1.33 -0.59
C LYS A 48 -7.94 1.56 -2.08
N SER A 49 -7.58 0.60 -2.92
CA SER A 49 -7.94 0.60 -4.34
C SER A 49 -9.47 0.72 -4.48
N ASN A 50 -9.92 1.46 -5.48
CA ASN A 50 -11.34 1.57 -5.82
C ASN A 50 -11.82 0.41 -6.70
N ASP A 51 -10.92 -0.46 -7.16
CA ASP A 51 -11.25 -1.64 -7.94
C ASP A 51 -11.73 -2.76 -7.01
N GLU A 52 -12.95 -3.25 -7.22
CA GLU A 52 -13.59 -4.28 -6.39
C GLU A 52 -12.82 -5.62 -6.44
N LEU A 53 -12.02 -5.86 -7.48
CA LEU A 53 -11.17 -7.05 -7.61
C LEU A 53 -9.85 -6.93 -6.82
N ASP A 54 -9.51 -5.72 -6.36
CA ASP A 54 -8.26 -5.38 -5.69
C ASP A 54 -8.44 -5.30 -4.15
N GLU A 55 -9.16 -6.28 -3.59
CA GLU A 55 -9.28 -6.41 -2.14
C GLU A 55 -7.87 -6.56 -1.52
N HIS A 56 -7.58 -5.80 -0.46
CA HIS A 56 -6.26 -5.70 0.18
C HIS A 56 -5.16 -5.05 -0.69
N VAL A 57 -5.50 -4.21 -1.66
CA VAL A 57 -4.53 -3.42 -2.43
C VAL A 57 -4.69 -1.93 -2.13
N CYS A 58 -3.57 -1.22 -1.94
CA CYS A 58 -3.59 0.23 -1.77
C CYS A 58 -3.77 0.97 -3.10
N GLU A 59 -4.21 2.22 -3.06
CA GLU A 59 -4.50 3.06 -4.25
C GLU A 59 -3.27 3.41 -5.13
N VAL A 60 -2.06 3.01 -4.73
CA VAL A 60 -0.85 3.25 -5.53
C VAL A 60 -0.97 2.52 -6.86
N ASN A 61 -0.54 3.19 -7.94
CA ASN A 61 -0.38 2.55 -9.24
C ASN A 61 0.80 1.56 -9.21
N HIS A 62 0.51 0.30 -8.87
CA HIS A 62 1.50 -0.76 -8.71
C HIS A 62 2.27 -1.07 -9.99
N ARG A 63 1.66 -0.92 -11.17
CA ARG A 63 2.36 -1.09 -12.45
C ARG A 63 3.50 -0.08 -12.61
N THR A 64 3.21 1.19 -12.33
CA THR A 64 4.19 2.27 -12.41
C THR A 64 5.23 2.13 -11.30
N TYR A 65 4.78 1.85 -10.07
CA TYR A 65 5.65 1.65 -8.92
C TYR A 65 6.63 0.50 -9.14
N TYR A 66 6.16 -0.66 -9.63
CA TYR A 66 7.01 -1.80 -9.98
C TYR A 66 8.06 -1.45 -11.04
N ASN A 67 7.66 -0.74 -12.11
CA ASN A 67 8.60 -0.36 -13.16
C ASN A 67 9.72 0.56 -12.68
N ASN A 68 9.42 1.47 -11.74
CA ASN A 68 10.42 2.36 -11.16
C ASN A 68 11.31 1.68 -10.11
N HIS A 69 10.86 0.55 -9.56
CA HIS A 69 11.48 -0.11 -8.41
C HIS A 69 11.72 -1.61 -8.63
N ARG A 70 12.03 -2.03 -9.87
CA ARG A 70 12.18 -3.44 -10.27
C ARG A 70 13.16 -4.26 -9.42
N SER A 71 14.11 -3.60 -8.75
CA SER A 71 15.10 -4.25 -7.88
C SER A 71 14.59 -4.51 -6.47
N ILE A 72 13.42 -3.99 -6.07
CA ILE A 72 12.83 -4.25 -4.76
C ILE A 72 12.15 -5.62 -4.80
N PHE A 73 12.52 -6.49 -3.87
CA PHE A 73 11.89 -7.81 -3.72
C PHE A 73 10.49 -7.68 -3.09
N GLY A 74 9.55 -8.55 -3.48
CA GLY A 74 8.22 -8.61 -2.88
C GLY A 74 7.27 -7.50 -3.32
N ILE A 75 7.58 -6.77 -4.40
CA ILE A 75 6.65 -5.84 -5.04
C ILE A 75 6.15 -6.41 -6.36
N TYR A 76 4.85 -6.28 -6.62
CA TYR A 76 4.21 -6.90 -7.77
C TYR A 76 3.37 -5.86 -8.52
N PRO A 77 3.36 -5.88 -9.86
CA PRO A 77 2.61 -4.92 -10.65
C PRO A 77 1.09 -5.21 -10.67
N THR A 78 0.68 -6.47 -10.41
CA THR A 78 -0.72 -6.94 -10.39
C THR A 78 -0.86 -8.16 -9.48
N LEU A 79 -2.10 -8.48 -9.05
CA LEU A 79 -2.42 -9.70 -8.30
C LEU A 79 -2.01 -10.96 -9.07
N GLN A 80 -2.34 -11.03 -10.36
CA GLN A 80 -1.93 -12.15 -11.22
C GLN A 80 -0.41 -12.35 -11.26
N ALA A 81 0.39 -11.26 -11.27
CA ALA A 81 1.85 -11.37 -11.26
C ALA A 81 2.38 -11.92 -9.93
N ARG A 82 1.72 -11.57 -8.81
CA ARG A 82 2.00 -12.13 -7.48
C ARG A 82 1.68 -13.61 -7.41
N GLU A 83 0.50 -14.04 -7.87
CA GLU A 83 0.06 -15.44 -7.87
C GLU A 83 1.04 -16.36 -8.61
N ARG A 84 1.53 -15.92 -9.78
CA ARG A 84 2.53 -16.66 -10.58
C ARG A 84 3.84 -16.88 -9.83
N GLN A 85 4.22 -16.01 -8.89
CA GLN A 85 5.44 -16.15 -8.09
C GLN A 85 5.20 -16.90 -6.78
N SER A 86 3.99 -16.83 -6.21
CA SER A 86 3.64 -17.54 -4.98
C SER A 86 3.46 -19.06 -5.15
N GLY A 87 3.54 -19.60 -6.38
CA GLY A 87 3.49 -21.05 -6.60
C GLY A 87 2.16 -21.71 -6.24
N VAL A 88 1.07 -20.96 -6.12
CA VAL A 88 -0.28 -21.54 -6.02
C VAL A 88 -0.67 -22.02 -7.41
N VAL A 89 -0.11 -23.17 -7.79
CA VAL A 89 -0.72 -24.05 -8.78
C VAL A 89 -2.03 -24.48 -8.15
N GLY A 90 -3.14 -23.93 -8.64
CA GLY A 90 -4.46 -24.42 -8.29
C GLY A 90 -4.53 -25.91 -8.59
N LEU A 91 -4.76 -26.70 -7.53
CA LEU A 91 -5.40 -28.00 -7.60
C LEU A 91 -6.90 -27.79 -7.84
#